data_AF-A0AAW6NHE0-F1
#
_entry.id   AF-A0AAW6NHE0-F1
#
_cell.length_a   1.000
_cell.length_b   1.000
_cell.length_c   1.000
_cell.angle_alpha   90.00
_cell.angle_beta   90.00
_cell.angle_gamma   90.00
#
_symmetry.space_group_name_H-M   'P 1'
#
loop_
_entity.id
_entity.type
_entity.pdbx_description
1 polymer ?
#
loop_
_entity_poly.entity_id
_entity_poly.type
_entity_poly.pdbx_seq_one_letter_code
_entity_poly.pdbx_strand_id
1 'polypeptide(L)'
;WNDLIKPGVSVITPNPKSSGGARWNYLAAWGYALHHNNGDQAKAQDFVKALFKNVEVLDSGARGATNTFVERGIGDVLIAWENEALLATNELGKDKFEIVTPSESILAEPTVSVVDKVVDKKGTKAVAEAYLKYLYSPEGQEIAAKNFYRPRDEAVAKKYENAFPKLKLFTIDDVFGGWTKAQKEHFSNGGTFDQISKR
;
A
#
# COMPACT_ATOMS: atom_id res chain seq x y z
N TRP A 1 10.36 -8.83 -4.67
CA TRP A 1 10.15 -9.28 -3.28
C TRP A 1 11.36 -10.02 -2.73
N ASN A 2 11.80 -11.15 -3.31
CA ASN A 2 12.98 -11.90 -2.82
C ASN A 2 14.27 -11.07 -2.70
N ASP A 3 14.46 -10.05 -3.55
CA ASP A 3 15.64 -9.19 -3.45
C ASP A 3 15.67 -8.35 -2.17
N LEU A 4 14.51 -8.04 -1.58
CA LEU A 4 14.39 -7.18 -0.40
C LEU A 4 14.92 -7.85 0.88
N ILE A 5 15.07 -9.18 0.88
CA ILE A 5 15.58 -9.94 2.04
C ILE A 5 17.07 -10.28 1.91
N LYS A 6 17.75 -9.82 0.84
CA LYS A 6 19.18 -10.05 0.65
C LYS A 6 20.00 -9.27 1.70
N PRO A 7 21.14 -9.81 2.15
CA PRO A 7 22.04 -9.07 3.04
C PRO A 7 22.49 -7.75 2.42
N GLY A 8 22.53 -6.68 3.21
CA GLY A 8 23.01 -5.36 2.80
C GLY A 8 21.98 -4.49 2.08
N VAL A 9 20.77 -4.99 1.79
CA VAL A 9 19.68 -4.17 1.27
C VAL A 9 18.99 -3.44 2.43
N SER A 10 18.94 -2.11 2.37
CA SER A 10 18.17 -1.28 3.28
C SER A 10 16.80 -0.96 2.71
N VAL A 11 15.74 -1.35 3.42
CA VAL A 11 14.34 -1.18 3.02
C VAL A 11 13.69 -0.06 3.83
N ILE A 12 12.96 0.81 3.14
CA ILE A 12 12.06 1.79 3.75
C ILE A 12 10.62 1.32 3.59
N THR A 13 9.88 1.29 4.70
CA THR A 13 8.43 1.05 4.72
C THR A 13 7.85 1.68 5.99
N PRO A 14 6.64 2.25 5.96
CA PRO A 14 6.03 2.82 7.16
C PRO A 14 5.64 1.75 8.21
N ASN A 15 5.25 2.19 9.41
CA ASN A 15 4.87 1.35 10.54
C ASN A 15 3.43 0.79 10.42
N PRO A 16 3.22 -0.55 10.42
CA PRO A 16 1.89 -1.17 10.38
C PRO A 16 0.96 -0.82 11.54
N LYS A 17 1.49 -0.35 12.68
CA LYS A 17 0.68 0.06 13.83
C LYS A 17 -0.05 1.37 13.58
N SER A 18 0.49 2.27 12.76
CA SER A 18 -0.10 3.60 12.51
C SER A 18 -0.51 3.84 11.05
N SER A 19 0.09 3.15 10.08
CA SER A 19 -0.11 3.41 8.65
C SER A 19 -0.93 2.32 7.97
N GLY A 20 -1.97 2.70 7.23
CA GLY A 20 -2.72 1.78 6.37
C GLY A 20 -1.87 1.26 5.20
N GLY A 21 -1.04 2.11 4.60
CA GLY A 21 -0.11 1.71 3.55
C GLY A 21 0.90 0.67 4.02
N ALA A 22 1.38 0.80 5.26
CA ALA A 22 2.28 -0.20 5.85
C ALA A 22 1.63 -1.59 5.96
N ARG A 23 0.32 -1.63 6.26
CA ARG A 23 -0.42 -2.90 6.33
C ARG A 23 -0.55 -3.52 4.94
N TRP A 24 -0.85 -2.72 3.91
CA TRP A 24 -0.84 -3.21 2.52
C TRP A 24 0.55 -3.72 2.10
N ASN A 25 1.63 -3.00 2.41
CA ASN A 25 3.00 -3.44 2.13
C ASN A 25 3.30 -4.80 2.78
N TYR A 26 2.95 -4.95 4.05
CA TYR A 26 3.11 -6.19 4.81
C TYR A 26 2.32 -7.35 4.16
N LEU A 27 1.04 -7.14 3.86
CA LEU A 27 0.19 -8.17 3.27
C LEU A 27 0.62 -8.54 1.84
N ALA A 28 1.14 -7.57 1.07
CA ALA A 28 1.72 -7.85 -0.24
C ALA A 28 2.93 -8.80 -0.15
N ALA A 29 3.85 -8.52 0.77
CA ALA A 29 5.01 -9.37 1.03
C ALA A 29 4.60 -10.76 1.56
N TRP A 30 3.60 -10.82 2.46
CA TRP A 30 3.10 -12.07 3.00
C TRP A 30 2.41 -12.93 1.94
N GLY A 31 1.53 -12.34 1.13
CA GLY A 31 0.84 -13.05 0.04
C GLY A 31 1.82 -13.58 -1.01
N TYR A 32 2.82 -12.79 -1.39
CA TYR A 32 3.93 -13.24 -2.21
C TYR A 32 4.62 -14.48 -1.61
N ALA A 33 4.94 -14.43 -0.32
CA ALA A 33 5.62 -15.52 0.35
C ALA A 33 4.74 -16.79 0.41
N LEU A 34 3.44 -16.67 0.64
CA LEU A 34 2.51 -17.81 0.58
C LEU A 34 2.51 -18.46 -0.81
N HIS A 35 2.36 -17.67 -1.88
CA HIS A 35 2.34 -18.18 -3.25
C HIS A 35 3.65 -18.88 -3.64
N HIS A 36 4.79 -18.44 -3.10
CA HIS A 36 6.12 -19.00 -3.39
C HIS A 36 6.56 -20.10 -2.41
N ASN A 37 5.74 -20.43 -1.42
CA ASN A 37 6.03 -21.46 -0.41
C ASN A 37 4.86 -22.44 -0.23
N ASN A 38 4.07 -22.68 -1.28
CA ASN A 38 2.95 -23.62 -1.29
C ASN A 38 1.92 -23.37 -0.17
N GLY A 39 1.68 -22.10 0.20
CA GLY A 39 0.75 -21.71 1.25
C GLY A 39 1.25 -21.95 2.69
N ASP A 40 2.53 -22.27 2.87
CA ASP A 40 3.13 -22.48 4.19
C ASP A 40 3.23 -21.16 4.98
N GLN A 41 2.42 -21.05 6.04
CA GLN A 41 2.35 -19.87 6.90
C GLN A 41 3.65 -19.61 7.67
N ALA A 42 4.36 -20.66 8.09
CA ALA A 42 5.61 -20.50 8.84
C ALA A 42 6.69 -19.90 7.92
N LYS A 43 6.79 -20.38 6.67
CA LYS A 43 7.71 -19.81 5.68
C LYS A 43 7.33 -18.39 5.28
N ALA A 44 6.04 -18.06 5.21
CA ALA A 44 5.60 -16.69 4.99
C ALA A 44 6.01 -15.76 6.15
N GLN A 45 5.84 -16.22 7.39
CA GLN A 45 6.30 -15.50 8.57
C GLN A 45 7.82 -15.29 8.56
N ASP A 46 8.61 -16.32 8.22
CA ASP A 46 10.07 -16.23 8.14
C ASP A 46 10.52 -15.25 7.04
N PHE A 47 9.85 -15.27 5.88
CA PHE A 47 10.11 -14.32 4.80
C PHE A 47 9.89 -12.87 5.25
N VAL A 48 8.74 -12.59 5.85
CA VAL A 48 8.43 -11.23 6.32
C VAL A 48 9.32 -10.85 7.50
N LYS A 49 9.70 -11.79 8.38
CA LYS A 49 10.70 -11.54 9.42
C LYS A 49 12.06 -11.15 8.82
N ALA A 50 12.52 -11.84 7.78
CA ALA A 50 13.74 -11.49 7.07
C ALA A 50 13.65 -10.11 6.41
N LEU A 51 12.51 -9.77 5.80
CA LEU A 51 12.25 -8.45 5.25
C LEU A 51 12.35 -7.35 6.31
N PHE A 52 11.69 -7.52 7.45
CA PHE A 52 11.70 -6.50 8.52
C PHE A 52 13.04 -6.38 9.24
N LYS A 53 13.94 -7.38 9.15
CA LYS A 53 15.34 -7.21 9.59
C LYS A 53 16.11 -6.22 8.72
N ASN A 54 15.74 -6.08 7.45
CA ASN A 54 16.33 -5.13 6.51
C ASN A 54 15.65 -3.77 6.54
N VAL A 55 14.58 -3.58 7.33
CA VAL A 55 13.90 -2.29 7.42
C VAL A 55 14.68 -1.34 8.32
N GLU A 56 15.14 -0.22 7.75
CA GLU A 56 15.97 0.76 8.46
C GLU A 56 15.14 1.75 9.28
N VAL A 57 14.02 2.22 8.72
CA VAL A 57 13.14 3.20 9.35
C VAL A 57 11.67 2.80 9.18
N LEU A 58 10.91 2.89 10.28
CA LEU A 58 9.45 2.68 10.32
C LEU A 58 8.73 4.01 10.59
N ASP A 59 8.63 4.86 9.57
CA ASP A 59 7.90 6.12 9.66
C ASP A 59 6.41 5.91 9.99
N SER A 60 5.79 6.88 10.67
CA SER A 60 4.40 6.75 11.14
C SER A 60 3.36 6.69 10.02
N GLY A 61 3.69 7.18 8.81
CA GLY A 61 2.81 7.23 7.65
C GLY A 61 3.56 7.12 6.33
N ALA A 62 2.84 6.77 5.26
CA ALA A 62 3.43 6.52 3.94
C ALA A 62 4.20 7.73 3.37
N ARG A 63 3.65 8.95 3.49
CA ARG A 63 4.37 10.16 3.06
C ARG A 63 5.66 10.40 3.83
N GLY A 64 5.70 10.06 5.12
CA GLY A 64 6.92 10.13 5.92
C GLY A 64 8.00 9.19 5.36
N ALA A 65 7.63 7.96 5.04
CA ALA A 65 8.51 6.99 4.40
C ALA A 65 9.01 7.48 3.02
N THR A 66 8.12 8.08 2.21
CA THR A 66 8.50 8.73 0.95
C THR A 66 9.56 9.81 1.17
N ASN A 67 9.36 10.72 2.13
CA ASN A 67 10.34 11.79 2.39
C ASN A 67 11.67 11.24 2.93
N THR A 68 11.65 10.21 3.77
CA THR A 68 12.86 9.52 4.24
C THR A 68 13.68 8.97 3.07
N PHE A 69 13.03 8.33 2.10
CA PHE A 69 13.70 7.79 0.93
C PHE A 69 14.12 8.88 -0.07
N VAL A 70 13.17 9.74 -0.48
CA VAL A 70 13.34 10.69 -1.60
C VAL A 70 14.13 11.93 -1.20
N GLU A 71 13.80 12.54 -0.06
CA GLU A 71 14.39 13.82 0.35
C GLU A 71 15.63 13.62 1.20
N ARG A 72 15.63 12.62 2.10
CA ARG A 72 16.76 12.36 3.01
C ARG A 72 17.77 11.35 2.45
N GLY A 73 17.44 10.65 1.36
CA GLY A 73 18.33 9.70 0.71
C GLY A 73 18.67 8.49 1.58
N ILE A 74 17.73 8.04 2.42
CA ILE A 74 17.91 6.90 3.33
C ILE A 74 17.26 5.66 2.71
N GLY A 75 18.00 4.54 2.71
CA GLY A 75 17.58 3.24 2.18
C GLY A 75 17.81 3.05 0.69
N ASP A 76 17.87 1.80 0.27
CA ASP A 76 18.09 1.41 -1.13
C ASP A 76 16.77 1.26 -1.91
N VAL A 77 15.68 0.95 -1.19
CA VAL A 77 14.37 0.70 -1.78
C VAL A 77 13.24 1.09 -0.85
N LEU A 78 12.26 1.83 -1.38
CA LEU A 78 11.00 2.14 -0.71
C LEU A 78 9.89 1.19 -1.18
N ILE A 79 9.22 0.51 -0.24
CA ILE A 79 7.95 -0.17 -0.53
C ILE A 79 6.86 0.90 -0.53
N ALA A 80 6.53 1.40 -1.71
CA ALA A 80 5.66 2.57 -1.89
C ALA A 80 4.23 2.19 -2.28
N TRP A 81 3.29 3.09 -1.98
CA TRP A 81 2.07 3.19 -2.78
C TRP A 81 2.43 3.56 -4.23
N GLU A 82 1.72 2.99 -5.21
CA GLU A 82 1.96 3.28 -6.63
C GLU A 82 1.80 4.78 -6.94
N ASN A 83 0.79 5.44 -6.35
CA ASN A 83 0.59 6.88 -6.54
C ASN A 83 1.76 7.72 -5.97
N GLU A 84 2.39 7.28 -4.86
CA GLU A 84 3.56 7.97 -4.29
C GLU A 84 4.82 7.74 -5.15
N ALA A 85 5.00 6.53 -5.69
CA ALA A 85 6.14 6.22 -6.57
C ALA A 85 6.05 6.99 -7.90
N LEU A 86 4.86 7.05 -8.50
CA LEU A 86 4.61 7.84 -9.71
C LEU A 86 4.78 9.33 -9.42
N LEU A 87 4.27 9.83 -8.29
CA LEU A 87 4.51 11.21 -7.89
C LEU A 87 6.00 11.53 -7.72
N ALA A 88 6.75 10.66 -7.04
CA ALA A 88 8.17 10.87 -6.80
C ALA A 88 8.98 10.94 -8.10
N THR A 89 8.68 10.06 -9.06
CA THR A 89 9.37 10.01 -10.36
C THR A 89 8.95 11.11 -11.33
N ASN A 90 7.71 11.63 -11.22
CA ASN A 90 7.23 12.69 -12.10
C ASN A 90 7.52 14.11 -11.56
N GLU A 91 7.49 14.30 -10.23
CA GLU A 91 7.54 15.65 -9.62
C GLU A 91 8.75 15.89 -8.72
N LEU A 92 9.16 14.90 -7.91
CA LEU A 92 10.15 15.14 -6.84
C LEU A 92 11.60 14.84 -7.27
N GLY A 93 11.78 13.94 -8.23
CA GLY A 93 13.10 13.44 -8.60
C GLY A 93 13.10 12.74 -9.95
N LYS A 94 12.71 13.45 -11.00
CA LYS A 94 12.85 12.97 -12.38
C LYS A 94 14.31 12.55 -12.62
N ASP A 95 14.49 11.36 -13.17
CA ASP A 95 15.78 10.72 -13.46
C ASP A 95 16.64 10.34 -12.23
N LYS A 96 16.10 10.44 -11.00
CA LYS A 96 16.79 9.99 -9.77
C LYS A 96 16.32 8.63 -9.26
N PHE A 97 15.08 8.26 -9.57
CA PHE A 97 14.44 7.06 -9.05
C PHE A 97 13.84 6.24 -10.17
N GLU A 98 13.83 4.93 -9.98
CA GLU A 98 13.20 3.97 -10.87
C GLU A 98 12.08 3.24 -10.14
N ILE A 99 10.98 2.99 -10.82
CA ILE A 99 9.89 2.16 -10.29
C ILE A 99 10.16 0.71 -10.70
N VAL A 100 10.42 -0.15 -9.72
CA VAL A 100 10.50 -1.60 -9.93
C VAL A 100 9.13 -2.21 -9.64
N THR A 101 8.45 -2.67 -10.69
CA THR A 101 7.19 -3.43 -10.54
C THR A 101 7.50 -4.88 -10.16
N PRO A 102 7.02 -5.40 -9.01
CA PRO A 102 7.25 -6.78 -8.63
C PRO A 102 6.44 -7.74 -9.52
N SER A 103 6.79 -9.03 -9.49
CA SER A 103 6.05 -10.09 -10.23
C SER A 103 4.58 -10.18 -9.83
N GLU A 104 4.25 -9.83 -8.58
CA GLU A 104 2.90 -9.71 -8.07
C GLU A 104 2.83 -8.73 -6.90
N SER A 105 1.64 -8.18 -6.66
CA SER A 105 1.34 -7.32 -5.52
C SER A 105 -0.11 -7.50 -5.07
N ILE A 106 -0.55 -6.71 -4.10
CA ILE A 106 -1.93 -6.72 -3.59
C ILE A 106 -2.75 -5.59 -4.22
N LEU A 107 -4.00 -5.88 -4.57
CA LEU A 107 -4.98 -4.86 -4.92
C LEU A 107 -5.36 -4.10 -3.65
N ALA A 108 -4.91 -2.86 -3.55
CA ALA A 108 -5.19 -2.02 -2.42
C ALA A 108 -6.40 -1.11 -2.69
N GLU A 109 -7.38 -1.13 -1.79
CA GLU A 109 -8.68 -0.49 -1.98
C GLU A 109 -8.98 0.52 -0.84
N PRO A 110 -8.52 1.77 -0.96
CA PRO A 110 -8.86 2.82 0.00
C PRO A 110 -10.37 3.06 0.05
N THR A 111 -10.95 3.00 1.24
CA THR A 111 -12.40 3.15 1.45
C THR A 111 -12.76 4.56 1.90
N VAL A 112 -13.94 5.01 1.46
CA VAL A 112 -14.56 6.28 1.88
C VAL A 112 -15.91 6.01 2.50
N SER A 113 -16.33 6.82 3.47
CA SER A 113 -17.64 6.69 4.12
C SER A 113 -18.12 8.01 4.69
N VAL A 114 -19.44 8.18 4.73
CA VAL A 114 -20.09 9.30 5.44
C VAL A 114 -20.11 8.98 6.93
N VAL A 115 -19.81 9.97 7.76
CA VAL A 115 -19.88 9.82 9.23
C VAL A 115 -21.25 10.30 9.72
N ASP A 116 -22.23 9.40 9.77
CA ASP A 116 -23.64 9.71 10.04
C ASP A 116 -23.84 10.65 11.25
N LYS A 117 -23.29 10.28 12.42
CA LYS A 117 -23.39 11.07 13.65
C LYS A 117 -22.91 12.52 13.49
N VAL A 118 -21.92 12.76 12.64
CA VAL A 118 -21.35 14.10 12.41
C VAL A 118 -22.20 14.89 11.43
N VAL A 119 -22.61 14.26 10.32
CA VAL A 119 -23.38 14.95 9.28
C VAL A 119 -24.80 15.27 9.73
N ASP A 120 -25.40 14.41 10.55
CA ASP A 120 -26.72 14.64 11.15
C ASP A 120 -26.66 15.82 12.14
N LYS A 121 -25.64 15.84 13.01
CA LYS A 121 -25.41 16.95 13.96
C LYS A 121 -25.17 18.29 13.24
N LYS A 122 -24.51 18.27 12.09
CA LYS A 122 -24.14 19.49 11.34
C LYS A 122 -25.14 19.87 10.25
N GLY A 123 -26.16 19.06 9.99
CA GLY A 123 -27.08 19.26 8.85
C GLY A 123 -26.39 19.21 7.49
N THR A 124 -25.31 18.43 7.35
CA THR A 124 -24.45 18.39 6.13
C THR A 124 -24.56 17.09 5.34
N LYS A 125 -25.54 16.23 5.66
CA LYS A 125 -25.68 14.90 5.05
C LYS A 125 -25.75 14.94 3.53
N ALA A 126 -26.61 15.81 2.97
CA ALA A 126 -26.79 15.91 1.52
C ALA A 126 -25.50 16.28 0.78
N VAL A 127 -24.75 17.29 1.27
CA VAL A 127 -23.49 17.71 0.62
C VAL A 127 -22.38 16.68 0.82
N ALA A 128 -22.30 16.00 1.98
CA ALA A 128 -21.31 14.96 2.22
C ALA A 128 -21.54 13.72 1.33
N GLU A 129 -22.79 13.30 1.17
CA GLU A 129 -23.13 12.23 0.23
C GLU A 129 -22.84 12.61 -1.22
N ALA A 130 -23.18 13.84 -1.63
CA ALA A 130 -22.88 14.33 -2.97
C ALA A 130 -21.37 14.36 -3.23
N TYR A 131 -20.57 14.83 -2.26
CA TYR A 131 -19.10 14.84 -2.34
C TYR A 131 -18.53 13.43 -2.61
N LEU A 132 -18.95 12.42 -1.83
CA LEU A 132 -18.44 11.05 -2.03
C LEU A 132 -18.94 10.42 -3.33
N LYS A 133 -20.21 10.66 -3.71
CA LYS A 133 -20.74 10.20 -5.01
C LYS A 133 -19.96 10.81 -6.17
N TYR A 134 -19.54 12.07 -6.06
CA TYR A 134 -18.80 12.77 -7.11
C TYR A 134 -17.42 12.17 -7.39
N LEU A 135 -16.81 11.49 -6.41
CA LEU A 135 -15.57 10.73 -6.63
C LEU A 135 -15.73 9.66 -7.73
N TYR A 136 -16.94 9.15 -7.93
CA TYR A 136 -17.27 8.13 -8.93
C TYR A 136 -17.85 8.71 -10.23
N SER A 137 -17.91 10.04 -10.35
CA SER A 137 -18.23 10.69 -11.64
C SER A 137 -17.05 10.55 -12.61
N PRO A 138 -17.26 10.69 -13.94
CA PRO A 138 -16.17 10.70 -14.90
C PRO A 138 -15.08 11.74 -14.58
N GLU A 139 -15.47 12.92 -14.09
CA GLU A 139 -14.51 13.96 -13.66
C GLU A 139 -13.71 13.52 -12.43
N GLY A 140 -14.38 12.98 -11.40
CA GLY A 140 -13.72 12.48 -10.19
C GLY A 140 -12.73 11.35 -10.49
N GLN A 141 -13.10 10.44 -11.38
CA GLN A 141 -12.24 9.35 -11.84
C GLN A 141 -11.07 9.86 -12.67
N GLU A 142 -11.27 10.87 -13.52
CA GLU A 142 -10.18 11.51 -14.26
C GLU A 142 -9.22 12.27 -13.34
N ILE A 143 -9.72 12.97 -12.32
CA ILE A 143 -8.88 13.60 -11.28
C ILE A 143 -8.05 12.54 -10.56
N ALA A 144 -8.65 11.41 -10.17
CA ALA A 144 -7.93 10.31 -9.53
C ALA A 144 -6.77 9.79 -10.41
N ALA A 145 -7.03 9.55 -11.70
CA ALA A 145 -6.03 9.08 -12.65
C ALA A 145 -4.88 10.08 -12.86
N LYS A 146 -5.20 11.39 -12.97
CA LYS A 146 -4.18 12.46 -13.07
C LYS A 146 -3.29 12.55 -11.83
N ASN A 147 -3.81 12.13 -10.67
CA ASN A 147 -3.06 12.07 -9.42
C ASN A 147 -2.57 10.64 -9.12
N PHE A 148 -2.37 9.84 -10.16
CA PHE A 148 -1.73 8.53 -10.11
C PHE A 148 -2.48 7.43 -9.32
N TYR A 149 -3.79 7.58 -9.13
CA TYR A 149 -4.65 6.51 -8.61
C TYR A 149 -5.35 5.78 -9.75
N ARG A 150 -5.40 4.44 -9.68
CA ARG A 150 -6.09 3.62 -10.68
C ARG A 150 -7.61 3.87 -10.65
N PRO A 151 -8.22 4.43 -11.71
CA PRO A 151 -9.66 4.65 -11.76
C PRO A 151 -10.42 3.33 -11.99
N ARG A 152 -11.70 3.31 -11.59
CA ARG A 152 -12.65 2.21 -11.84
C ARG A 152 -13.48 2.41 -13.10
N ASP A 153 -13.69 3.66 -13.53
CA ASP A 153 -14.34 3.95 -14.80
C ASP A 153 -13.50 3.40 -15.96
N GLU A 154 -14.08 2.53 -16.79
CA GLU A 154 -13.37 1.83 -17.86
C GLU A 154 -12.82 2.78 -18.93
N ALA A 155 -13.55 3.84 -19.25
CA ALA A 155 -13.14 4.81 -20.26
C ALA A 155 -11.95 5.64 -19.76
N VAL A 156 -11.98 6.06 -18.49
CA VAL A 156 -10.85 6.75 -17.85
C VAL A 156 -9.66 5.80 -17.68
N ALA A 157 -9.87 4.56 -17.22
CA ALA A 157 -8.82 3.58 -17.07
C ALA A 157 -8.07 3.33 -18.39
N LYS A 158 -8.82 3.18 -19.49
CA LYS A 158 -8.24 3.04 -20.83
C LYS A 158 -7.45 4.28 -21.27
N LYS A 159 -7.95 5.49 -20.97
CA LYS A 159 -7.27 6.76 -21.30
C LYS A 159 -5.90 6.88 -20.62
N TYR A 160 -5.76 6.37 -19.40
CA TYR A 160 -4.54 6.47 -18.58
C TYR A 160 -3.77 5.15 -18.48
N GLU A 161 -4.05 4.14 -19.31
CA GLU A 161 -3.48 2.79 -19.17
C GLU A 161 -1.95 2.77 -19.20
N ASN A 162 -1.33 3.67 -19.96
CA ASN A 162 0.12 3.75 -20.12
C ASN A 162 0.84 4.31 -18.89
N ALA A 163 0.12 4.94 -17.95
CA ALA A 163 0.69 5.43 -16.69
C ALA A 163 0.85 4.31 -15.65
N PHE A 164 0.13 3.19 -15.80
CA PHE A 164 0.06 2.14 -14.79
C PHE A 164 0.70 0.85 -15.31
N PRO A 165 1.75 0.32 -14.66
CA PRO A 165 2.33 -0.94 -15.07
C PRO A 165 1.32 -2.08 -14.92
N LYS A 166 1.37 -3.01 -15.88
CA LYS A 166 0.63 -4.27 -15.78
C LYS A 166 1.35 -5.19 -14.80
N LEU A 167 0.64 -5.64 -13.77
CA LEU A 167 1.15 -6.62 -12.80
C LEU A 167 0.03 -7.55 -12.34
N LYS A 168 0.42 -8.74 -11.86
CA LYS A 168 -0.51 -9.66 -11.21
C LYS A 168 -0.90 -9.07 -9.84
N LEU A 169 -2.20 -8.95 -9.59
CA LEU A 169 -2.74 -8.47 -8.31
C LEU A 169 -3.61 -9.57 -7.68
N PHE A 170 -3.39 -9.85 -6.40
CA PHE A 170 -4.31 -10.63 -5.59
C PHE A 170 -5.11 -9.71 -4.65
N THR A 171 -6.28 -10.14 -4.20
CA THR A 171 -7.10 -9.35 -3.27
C THR A 171 -6.88 -9.77 -1.83
N ILE A 172 -7.28 -8.91 -0.89
CA ILE A 172 -7.26 -9.26 0.53
C ILE A 172 -8.25 -10.40 0.86
N ASP A 173 -9.37 -10.47 0.13
CA ASP A 173 -10.39 -11.49 0.35
C ASP A 173 -9.87 -12.88 -0.08
N ASP A 174 -9.23 -12.98 -1.24
CA ASP A 174 -8.72 -14.25 -1.78
C ASP A 174 -7.62 -14.88 -0.91
N VAL A 175 -6.72 -14.05 -0.37
CA VAL A 175 -5.51 -14.55 0.33
C VAL A 175 -5.69 -14.55 1.85
N PHE A 176 -6.40 -13.58 2.41
CA PHE A 176 -6.50 -13.39 3.86
C PHE A 176 -7.91 -13.59 4.42
N GLY A 177 -8.93 -13.81 3.57
CA GLY A 177 -10.32 -13.90 4.02
C GLY A 177 -10.87 -12.56 4.54
N GLY A 178 -10.35 -11.46 4.02
CA GLY A 178 -10.81 -10.11 4.28
C GLY A 178 -10.17 -9.40 5.47
N TRP A 179 -10.47 -8.10 5.58
CA TRP A 179 -9.81 -7.18 6.52
C TRP A 179 -9.95 -7.56 7.99
N THR A 180 -11.12 -8.07 8.42
CA THR A 180 -11.34 -8.44 9.82
C THR A 180 -10.36 -9.52 10.27
N LYS A 181 -10.15 -10.54 9.43
CA LYS A 181 -9.22 -11.63 9.73
C LYS A 181 -7.78 -11.16 9.64
N ALA A 182 -7.41 -10.51 8.54
CA ALA A 182 -6.05 -9.99 8.32
C ALA A 182 -5.60 -9.05 9.46
N GLN A 183 -6.48 -8.13 9.88
CA GLN A 183 -6.21 -7.20 10.98
C GLN A 183 -6.01 -7.92 12.31
N LYS A 184 -6.87 -8.90 12.62
CA LYS A 184 -6.79 -9.68 13.86
C LYS A 184 -5.52 -10.51 13.94
N GLU A 185 -5.14 -11.18 12.86
CA GLU A 185 -4.02 -12.13 12.83
C GLU A 185 -2.65 -11.42 12.76
N HIS A 186 -2.54 -10.38 11.94
CA HIS A 186 -1.25 -9.75 11.67
C HIS A 186 -0.98 -8.50 12.53
N PHE A 187 -1.99 -7.65 12.78
CA PHE A 187 -1.74 -6.28 13.23
C PHE A 187 -2.23 -5.94 14.64
N SER A 188 -3.18 -6.70 15.18
CA SER A 188 -3.59 -6.60 16.59
C SER A 188 -2.42 -6.82 17.55
N ASN A 189 -2.57 -6.41 18.81
CA ASN A 189 -1.56 -6.64 19.83
C ASN A 189 -1.29 -8.13 20.02
N GLY A 190 -0.01 -8.51 19.95
CA GLY A 190 0.43 -9.92 19.96
C GLY A 190 0.26 -10.66 18.62
N GLY A 191 -0.27 -9.97 17.60
CA GLY A 191 -0.37 -10.48 16.25
C GLY A 191 0.99 -10.69 15.59
N THR A 192 0.98 -11.23 14.38
CA THR A 192 2.20 -11.73 13.74
C THR A 192 3.25 -10.64 13.50
N PHE A 193 2.83 -9.40 13.22
CA PHE A 193 3.77 -8.28 13.12
C PHE A 193 4.56 -8.05 14.42
N ASP A 194 3.90 -8.18 15.59
CA ASP A 194 4.58 -8.05 16.88
C ASP A 194 5.54 -9.22 17.12
N GLN A 195 5.18 -10.42 16.67
CA GLN A 195 6.00 -11.62 16.84
C GLN A 195 7.30 -11.53 16.03
N ILE A 196 7.24 -11.03 14.79
CA ILE A 196 8.43 -10.87 13.95
C ILE A 196 9.29 -9.67 14.36
N SER A 197 8.71 -8.70 15.06
CA SER A 197 9.40 -7.47 15.52
C SER A 197 10.09 -7.62 16.87
N LYS A 198 9.80 -8.69 17.62
CA LYS A 198 10.52 -9.02 18.86
C LYS A 198 11.94 -9.46 18.51
N ARG A 199 12.92 -8.73 19.05
CA ARG A 199 14.34 -9.09 19.00
C ARG A 199 14.61 -10.27 19.93
#